data_AF-A0A5J6PJR8-F1
#
_entry.id   AF-A0A5J6PJR8-F1
#
_cell.length_a   1.000
_cell.length_b   1.000
_cell.length_c   1.000
_cell.angle_alpha   90.00
_cell.angle_beta   90.00
_cell.angle_gamma   90.00
#
_symmetry.space_group_name_H-M   'P 1'
#
loop_
_entity.id
_entity.type
_entity.pdbx_description
1 polymer ?
#
loop_
_entity_poly.entity_id
_entity_poly.type
_entity_poly.pdbx_seq_one_letter_code
_entity_poly.pdbx_strand_id
1 'polypeptide(L)'
;MLLSAVISSICFAREISLTFDDAPTPDSVLMTGAERTQKLIAALKLADVPDALFFVKADYINPQTAGRLTQYTDAGFHLASHSFTHQSANQLGVNAYAQDAYKAHLALKPFANVLNYHRFPFLHYGKDLTEINQLQNLLRELGYKDGYVTIDNFDWYISSLITKAAEEKKTINYEKARDFYVKSLYESIEFYDAIAKKSLKRSPRHVLLLHENDAAALFVGDLIQHLRSKGWKIISPQQAYKDPIAKSFPAVAFHKQGRVAAIANSKGVPEAELRHPSENETYLNQAFISAGIIENK
;
A
#
# COMPACT_ATOMS: atom_id res chain seq x y z
N MET A 1 -53.31 -12.48 -11.21
CA MET A 1 -51.90 -12.38 -11.61
C MET A 1 -51.10 -11.94 -10.40
N LEU A 2 -50.34 -12.84 -9.77
CA LEU A 2 -49.39 -12.47 -8.71
C LEU A 2 -48.12 -11.94 -9.38
N LEU A 3 -47.76 -10.70 -9.07
CA LEU A 3 -46.51 -10.08 -9.51
C LEU A 3 -45.42 -10.46 -8.49
N SER A 4 -44.61 -11.47 -8.80
CA SER A 4 -43.42 -11.79 -7.99
C SER A 4 -42.35 -10.73 -8.24
N ALA A 5 -42.14 -9.85 -7.27
CA ALA A 5 -41.00 -8.94 -7.25
C ALA A 5 -39.73 -9.74 -6.98
N VAL A 6 -38.92 -9.97 -8.02
CA VAL A 6 -37.56 -10.49 -7.88
C VAL A 6 -36.72 -9.37 -7.30
N ILE A 7 -36.53 -9.37 -5.97
CA ILE A 7 -35.55 -8.52 -5.32
C ILE A 7 -34.18 -9.09 -5.71
N SER A 8 -33.60 -8.57 -6.79
CA SER A 8 -32.21 -8.83 -7.12
C SER A 8 -31.36 -8.27 -5.99
N SER A 9 -30.80 -9.14 -5.15
CA SER A 9 -29.79 -8.74 -4.19
C SER A 9 -28.62 -8.19 -4.99
N ILE A 10 -28.50 -6.86 -5.04
CA ILE A 10 -27.32 -6.19 -5.58
C ILE A 10 -26.18 -6.54 -4.60
N CYS A 11 -25.48 -7.63 -4.89
CA CYS A 11 -24.25 -7.98 -4.22
C CYS A 11 -23.23 -6.94 -4.67
N PHE A 12 -23.03 -5.90 -3.84
CA PHE A 12 -21.95 -4.96 -4.08
C PHE A 12 -20.63 -5.69 -3.85
N ALA A 13 -19.94 -6.02 -4.96
CA ALA A 13 -18.59 -6.54 -4.91
C ALA A 13 -17.71 -5.59 -4.09
N ARG A 14 -16.93 -6.14 -3.17
CA ARG A 14 -15.96 -5.36 -2.38
C ARG A 14 -14.92 -4.79 -3.34
N GLU A 15 -14.59 -3.51 -3.21
CA GLU A 15 -13.71 -2.83 -4.16
C GLU A 15 -12.36 -2.54 -3.51
N ILE A 16 -11.27 -2.73 -4.24
CA ILE A 16 -9.90 -2.51 -3.76
C ILE A 16 -9.01 -1.92 -4.86
N SER A 17 -8.20 -0.93 -4.53
CA SER A 17 -7.16 -0.36 -5.40
C SER A 17 -5.77 -0.71 -4.89
N LEU A 18 -4.83 -0.91 -5.80
CA LEU A 18 -3.43 -1.23 -5.51
C LEU A 18 -2.59 0.05 -5.49
N THR A 19 -1.79 0.22 -4.43
CA THR A 19 -0.84 1.33 -4.32
C THR A 19 0.50 0.81 -3.82
N PHE A 20 1.61 1.36 -4.33
CA PHE A 20 2.96 0.88 -4.07
C PHE A 20 3.83 2.02 -3.54
N ASP A 21 4.35 1.88 -2.33
CA ASP A 21 5.27 2.84 -1.71
C ASP A 21 6.72 2.57 -2.14
N ASP A 22 7.58 3.54 -1.85
CA ASP A 22 9.03 3.51 -2.04
C ASP A 22 9.56 3.44 -3.46
N ALA A 23 8.70 3.61 -4.47
CA ALA A 23 9.17 3.67 -5.85
C ALA A 23 10.09 4.89 -6.03
N PRO A 24 11.21 4.78 -6.78
CA PRO A 24 11.84 3.56 -7.27
C PRO A 24 12.80 2.98 -6.22
N THR A 25 12.71 1.69 -5.91
CA THR A 25 13.64 1.00 -4.99
C THR A 25 14.94 0.58 -5.69
N PRO A 26 16.07 0.43 -4.96
CA PRO A 26 17.35 0.02 -5.53
C PRO A 26 17.38 -1.46 -5.96
N ASP A 27 18.48 -1.89 -6.58
CA ASP A 27 18.71 -3.29 -6.93
C ASP A 27 18.76 -4.18 -5.69
N SER A 28 18.43 -5.46 -5.85
CA SER A 28 18.61 -6.50 -4.83
C SER A 28 19.41 -7.67 -5.40
N VAL A 29 19.67 -8.70 -4.59
CA VAL A 29 20.28 -9.95 -5.07
C VAL A 29 19.38 -10.73 -6.02
N LEU A 30 18.05 -10.51 -5.97
CA LEU A 30 17.07 -11.26 -6.77
C LEU A 30 16.88 -10.65 -8.15
N MET A 31 16.87 -9.33 -8.23
CA MET A 31 16.69 -8.61 -9.48
C MET A 31 17.18 -7.16 -9.36
N THR A 32 17.55 -6.61 -10.51
CA THR A 32 17.75 -5.17 -10.65
C THR A 32 16.41 -4.44 -10.49
N GLY A 33 16.46 -3.17 -10.12
CA GLY A 33 15.27 -2.33 -10.06
C GLY A 33 14.61 -2.15 -11.43
N ALA A 34 15.39 -2.18 -12.52
CA ALA A 34 14.83 -2.16 -13.88
C ALA A 34 13.98 -3.41 -14.15
N GLU A 35 14.49 -4.60 -13.83
CA GLU A 35 13.74 -5.85 -13.95
C GLU A 35 12.49 -5.86 -13.05
N ARG A 36 12.61 -5.34 -11.81
CA ARG A 36 11.47 -5.21 -10.88
C ARG A 36 10.35 -4.37 -11.47
N THR A 37 10.69 -3.19 -11.99
CA THR A 37 9.73 -2.29 -12.64
C THR A 37 9.05 -2.96 -13.82
N GLN A 38 9.81 -3.64 -14.68
CA GLN A 38 9.25 -4.35 -15.83
C GLN A 38 8.31 -5.49 -15.41
N LYS A 39 8.68 -6.27 -14.40
CA LYS A 39 7.87 -7.37 -13.87
C LYS A 39 6.57 -6.87 -13.24
N LEU A 40 6.62 -5.80 -12.43
CA LEU A 40 5.44 -5.18 -11.85
C LEU A 40 4.48 -4.67 -12.93
N ILE A 41 4.99 -3.93 -13.92
CA ILE A 41 4.18 -3.45 -15.04
C ILE A 41 3.52 -4.63 -15.78
N ALA A 42 4.32 -5.66 -16.12
CA ALA A 42 3.83 -6.83 -16.83
C ALA A 42 2.74 -7.58 -16.03
N ALA A 43 2.95 -7.80 -14.73
CA ALA A 43 1.99 -8.47 -13.86
C ALA A 43 0.68 -7.69 -13.74
N LEU A 44 0.75 -6.37 -13.52
CA LEU A 44 -0.43 -5.50 -13.43
C LEU A 44 -1.20 -5.44 -14.75
N LYS A 45 -0.50 -5.39 -15.89
CA LYS A 45 -1.11 -5.38 -17.23
C LYS A 45 -1.74 -6.71 -17.58
N LEU A 46 -1.03 -7.82 -17.38
CA LEU A 46 -1.55 -9.16 -17.62
C LEU A 46 -2.79 -9.45 -16.76
N ALA A 47 -2.81 -8.91 -15.54
CA ALA A 47 -3.94 -9.00 -14.65
C ALA A 47 -5.02 -7.94 -14.91
N ASP A 48 -5.02 -7.21 -16.04
CA ASP A 48 -6.05 -6.21 -16.38
C ASP A 48 -6.35 -5.23 -15.23
N VAL A 49 -5.32 -4.77 -14.52
CA VAL A 49 -5.47 -3.75 -13.47
C VAL A 49 -5.74 -2.41 -14.17
N PRO A 50 -6.87 -1.75 -13.86
CA PRO A 50 -7.24 -0.52 -14.57
C PRO A 50 -6.25 0.62 -14.33
N ASP A 51 -5.69 0.69 -13.12
CA ASP A 51 -4.68 1.66 -12.71
C ASP A 51 -4.04 1.23 -11.38
N ALA A 52 -2.84 1.72 -11.11
CA ALA A 52 -2.09 1.56 -9.87
C ALA A 52 -1.39 2.88 -9.53
N LEU A 53 -1.21 3.17 -8.23
CA LEU A 53 -0.55 4.40 -7.78
C LEU A 53 0.77 4.09 -7.10
N PHE A 54 1.86 4.62 -7.64
CA PHE A 54 3.20 4.51 -7.08
C PHE A 54 3.57 5.77 -6.30
N PHE A 55 3.76 5.64 -5.01
CA PHE A 55 4.20 6.70 -4.11
C PHE A 55 5.72 6.80 -4.16
N VAL A 56 6.20 7.97 -4.61
CA VAL A 56 7.59 8.18 -4.99
C VAL A 56 8.42 8.71 -3.83
N LYS A 57 9.47 7.96 -3.48
CA LYS A 57 10.55 8.40 -2.58
C LYS A 57 11.53 9.26 -3.39
N ALA A 58 11.39 10.58 -3.25
CA ALA A 58 11.98 11.49 -4.24
C ALA A 58 13.52 11.65 -4.17
N ASP A 59 14.18 11.31 -3.06
CA ASP A 59 15.66 11.32 -2.97
C ASP A 59 16.32 10.26 -3.87
N TYR A 60 15.57 9.27 -4.34
CA TYR A 60 16.07 8.21 -5.23
C TYR A 60 15.91 8.56 -6.71
N ILE A 61 15.41 9.75 -7.05
CA ILE A 61 15.31 10.22 -8.43
C ILE A 61 16.69 10.65 -8.94
N ASN A 62 17.17 9.95 -9.96
CA ASN A 62 18.35 10.24 -10.76
C ASN A 62 18.03 9.89 -12.24
N PRO A 63 18.92 10.14 -13.22
CA PRO A 63 18.59 9.89 -14.63
C PRO A 63 18.11 8.45 -14.92
N GLN A 64 18.71 7.44 -14.28
CA GLN A 64 18.36 6.03 -14.46
C GLN A 64 17.00 5.70 -13.83
N THR A 65 16.78 6.11 -12.59
CA THR A 65 15.54 5.81 -11.87
C THR A 65 14.36 6.67 -12.33
N ALA A 66 14.61 7.88 -12.83
CA ALA A 66 13.60 8.69 -13.52
C ALA A 66 13.04 7.94 -14.73
N GLY A 67 13.90 7.26 -15.51
CA GLY A 67 13.46 6.41 -16.61
C GLY A 67 12.56 5.24 -16.17
N ARG A 68 12.72 4.71 -14.96
CA ARG A 68 11.81 3.69 -14.38
C ARG A 68 10.46 4.29 -13.97
N LEU A 69 10.46 5.48 -13.37
CA LEU A 69 9.22 6.20 -13.07
C LEU A 69 8.43 6.53 -14.34
N THR A 70 9.11 6.96 -15.40
CA THR A 70 8.49 7.18 -16.71
C THR A 70 7.89 5.90 -17.29
N GLN A 71 8.52 4.73 -17.12
CA GLN A 71 7.94 3.46 -17.56
C GLN A 71 6.60 3.15 -16.88
N TYR A 72 6.44 3.45 -15.58
CA TYR A 72 5.14 3.31 -14.91
C TYR A 72 4.09 4.25 -15.53
N THR A 73 4.46 5.50 -15.83
CA THR A 73 3.52 6.46 -16.43
C THR A 73 3.17 6.14 -17.88
N ASP A 74 4.13 5.65 -18.67
CA ASP A 74 3.93 5.20 -20.05
C ASP A 74 3.06 3.95 -20.11
N ALA A 75 3.14 3.09 -19.08
CA ALA A 75 2.20 2.00 -18.89
C ALA A 75 0.81 2.48 -18.45
N GLY A 76 0.57 3.78 -18.27
CA GLY A 76 -0.73 4.34 -17.87
C GLY A 76 -1.01 4.28 -16.37
N PHE A 77 -0.02 3.94 -15.55
CA PHE A 77 -0.11 4.04 -14.09
C PHE A 77 0.22 5.46 -13.61
N HIS A 78 -0.08 5.73 -12.34
CA HIS A 78 0.08 7.05 -11.76
C HIS A 78 1.18 7.10 -10.70
N LEU A 79 1.74 8.29 -10.52
CA LEU A 79 2.69 8.61 -9.46
C LEU A 79 2.04 9.50 -8.39
N ALA A 80 2.55 9.46 -7.16
CA ALA A 80 2.18 10.35 -6.06
C ALA A 80 3.39 10.63 -5.15
N SER A 81 3.27 11.56 -4.21
CA SER A 81 4.39 11.97 -3.35
C SER A 81 4.52 11.09 -2.10
N HIS A 82 5.73 10.60 -1.82
CA HIS A 82 6.06 9.87 -0.60
C HIS A 82 7.18 10.52 0.21
N SER A 83 7.19 11.86 0.27
CA SER A 83 8.28 12.67 0.83
C SER A 83 9.59 12.53 0.05
N PHE A 84 10.63 13.26 0.47
CA PHE A 84 11.93 13.24 -0.19
C PHE A 84 12.84 12.22 0.48
N THR A 85 13.07 12.33 1.78
CA THR A 85 14.01 11.47 2.52
C THR A 85 13.39 10.23 3.16
N HIS A 86 12.07 10.03 3.03
CA HIS A 86 11.33 8.94 3.69
C HIS A 86 11.51 8.94 5.22
N GLN A 87 11.58 10.11 5.83
CA GLN A 87 11.70 10.27 7.28
C GLN A 87 10.33 10.36 7.95
N SER A 88 10.23 9.82 9.16
CA SER A 88 9.01 9.84 9.96
C SER A 88 8.65 11.26 10.40
N ALA A 89 7.46 11.75 10.03
CA ALA A 89 7.00 13.08 10.48
C ALA A 89 6.86 13.17 12.01
N ASN A 90 6.56 12.05 12.69
CA ASN A 90 6.53 11.98 14.16
C ASN A 90 7.88 12.31 14.81
N GLN A 91 8.99 12.19 14.08
CA GLN A 91 10.35 12.40 14.57
C GLN A 91 10.93 13.72 14.04
N LEU A 92 10.70 14.00 12.76
CA LEU A 92 11.29 15.14 12.06
C LEU A 92 10.69 16.47 12.53
N GLY A 93 9.42 16.47 12.95
CA GLY A 93 8.68 17.67 13.33
C GLY A 93 8.20 18.49 12.12
N VAL A 94 7.30 19.44 12.37
CA VAL A 94 6.50 20.10 11.33
C VAL A 94 7.34 20.84 10.29
N ASN A 95 8.26 21.70 10.72
CA ASN A 95 9.04 22.55 9.81
C ASN A 95 9.99 21.76 8.91
N ALA A 96 10.69 20.78 9.48
CA ALA A 96 11.64 19.97 8.71
C ALA A 96 10.90 19.02 7.76
N TYR A 97 9.78 18.43 8.18
CA TYR A 97 8.94 17.63 7.28
C TYR A 97 8.32 18.47 6.14
N ALA A 98 7.89 19.70 6.43
CA ALA A 98 7.39 20.61 5.40
C ALA A 98 8.40 20.87 4.28
N GLN A 99 9.67 21.12 4.65
CA GLN A 99 10.75 21.31 3.69
C GLN A 99 11.03 20.03 2.90
N ASP A 100 10.98 18.88 3.55
CA ASP A 100 11.17 17.57 2.92
C ASP A 100 10.06 17.28 1.88
N ALA A 101 8.79 17.45 2.27
CA ALA A 101 7.64 17.30 1.39
C ALA A 101 7.68 18.30 0.22
N TYR A 102 8.10 19.55 0.45
CA TYR A 102 8.24 20.54 -0.62
C TYR A 102 9.36 20.18 -1.61
N LYS A 103 10.49 19.63 -1.17
CA LYS A 103 11.53 19.11 -2.07
C LYS A 103 11.00 17.99 -2.95
N ALA A 104 10.23 17.05 -2.38
CA ALA A 104 9.57 16.00 -3.14
C ALA A 104 8.56 16.55 -4.15
N HIS A 105 7.78 17.56 -3.75
CA HIS A 105 6.84 18.25 -4.63
C HIS A 105 7.54 18.83 -5.86
N LEU A 106 8.68 19.50 -5.68
CA LEU A 106 9.47 20.04 -6.79
C LEU A 106 10.07 18.95 -7.67
N ALA A 107 10.59 17.87 -7.06
CA ALA A 107 11.21 16.75 -7.78
C ALA A 107 10.22 15.99 -8.68
N LEU A 108 8.92 15.99 -8.32
CA LEU A 108 7.88 15.31 -9.10
C LEU A 108 7.31 16.13 -10.27
N LYS A 109 7.53 17.45 -10.32
CA LYS A 109 6.99 18.33 -11.39
C LYS A 109 7.32 17.89 -12.83
N PRO A 110 8.50 17.31 -13.13
CA PRO A 110 8.82 16.90 -14.49
C PRO A 110 8.06 15.64 -14.98
N PHE A 111 7.44 14.87 -14.10
CA PHE A 111 6.79 13.62 -14.45
C PHE A 111 5.34 13.83 -14.91
N ALA A 112 4.89 13.01 -15.86
CA ALA A 112 3.49 12.92 -16.27
C ALA A 112 2.68 12.05 -15.27
N ASN A 113 1.35 12.03 -15.40
CA ASN A 113 0.44 11.17 -14.63
C ASN A 113 0.66 11.22 -13.10
N VAL A 114 1.04 12.38 -12.57
CA VAL A 114 1.17 12.60 -11.12
C VAL A 114 -0.21 12.98 -10.54
N LEU A 115 -0.69 12.20 -9.58
CA LEU A 115 -1.86 12.56 -8.78
C LEU A 115 -1.43 13.37 -7.56
N ASN A 116 -2.23 14.35 -7.18
CA ASN A 116 -2.00 15.19 -6.00
C ASN A 116 -2.39 14.45 -4.70
N TYR A 117 -1.77 13.29 -4.46
CA TYR A 117 -1.79 12.61 -3.18
C TYR A 117 -0.40 12.64 -2.55
N HIS A 118 -0.37 12.78 -1.23
CA HIS A 118 0.84 12.61 -0.44
C HIS A 118 0.59 11.57 0.64
N ARG A 119 1.45 10.55 0.71
CA ARG A 119 1.42 9.55 1.77
C ARG A 119 2.62 9.79 2.69
N PHE A 120 2.35 9.86 3.99
CA PHE A 120 3.39 9.98 4.99
C PHE A 120 4.17 8.66 5.11
N PRO A 121 5.52 8.69 5.07
CA PRO A 121 6.36 7.55 5.41
C PRO A 121 5.94 6.92 6.73
N PHE A 122 5.93 5.59 6.79
CA PHE A 122 5.51 4.80 7.96
C PHE A 122 4.07 5.04 8.42
N LEU A 123 3.25 5.75 7.63
CA LEU A 123 1.95 6.27 8.05
C LEU A 123 2.06 7.13 9.33
N HIS A 124 3.19 7.82 9.49
CA HIS A 124 3.48 8.70 10.61
C HIS A 124 3.09 10.14 10.24
N TYR A 125 1.88 10.55 10.66
CA TYR A 125 1.25 11.81 10.27
C TYR A 125 1.71 13.04 11.09
N GLY A 126 2.50 12.85 12.14
CA GLY A 126 2.86 13.86 13.14
C GLY A 126 2.80 13.27 14.56
N LYS A 127 3.58 13.79 15.50
CA LYS A 127 3.74 13.16 16.83
C LYS A 127 2.46 13.21 17.69
N ASP A 128 1.62 14.21 17.45
CA ASP A 128 0.38 14.47 18.17
C ASP A 128 -0.65 15.12 17.24
N LEU A 129 -1.89 15.28 17.72
CA LEU A 129 -2.98 15.83 16.93
C LEU A 129 -2.72 17.26 16.42
N THR A 130 -1.95 18.07 17.16
CA THR A 130 -1.59 19.43 16.74
C THR A 130 -0.68 19.39 15.52
N GLU A 131 0.38 18.59 15.59
CA GLU A 131 1.30 18.42 14.45
C GLU A 131 0.60 17.78 13.24
N ILE A 132 -0.24 16.77 13.47
CA ILE A 132 -1.02 16.13 12.40
C ILE A 132 -1.86 17.16 11.65
N ASN A 133 -2.57 18.03 12.36
CA ASN A 133 -3.40 19.07 11.74
C ASN A 133 -2.55 20.10 10.98
N GLN A 134 -1.42 20.52 11.54
CA GLN A 134 -0.51 21.46 10.89
C GLN A 134 0.06 20.88 9.59
N LEU A 135 0.53 19.63 9.62
CA LEU A 135 1.09 18.95 8.45
C LEU A 135 0.03 18.68 7.38
N GLN A 136 -1.18 18.27 7.77
CA GLN A 136 -2.29 18.11 6.84
C GLN A 136 -2.68 19.43 6.15
N ASN A 137 -2.70 20.54 6.89
CA ASN A 137 -2.98 21.85 6.31
C ASN A 137 -1.87 22.28 5.35
N LEU A 138 -0.61 22.08 5.71
CA LEU A 138 0.52 22.38 4.84
C LEU A 138 0.49 21.59 3.54
N LEU A 139 0.22 20.29 3.60
CA LEU A 139 0.07 19.47 2.40
C LEU A 139 -1.11 19.95 1.53
N ARG A 140 -2.21 20.39 2.15
CA ARG A 140 -3.35 20.96 1.43
C ARG A 140 -2.99 22.27 0.73
N GLU A 141 -2.18 23.13 1.35
CA GLU A 141 -1.67 24.36 0.75
C GLU A 141 -0.75 24.06 -0.45
N LEU A 142 0.02 22.97 -0.40
CA LEU A 142 0.77 22.43 -1.55
C LEU A 142 -0.12 21.75 -2.61
N GLY A 143 -1.43 21.70 -2.40
CA GLY A 143 -2.40 21.10 -3.32
C GLY A 143 -2.60 19.60 -3.17
N TYR A 144 -1.98 18.97 -2.17
CA TYR A 144 -2.11 17.53 -1.92
C TYR A 144 -3.38 17.18 -1.13
N LYS A 145 -3.89 15.98 -1.42
CA LYS A 145 -4.83 15.24 -0.60
C LYS A 145 -4.09 14.16 0.18
N ASP A 146 -4.68 13.71 1.28
CA ASP A 146 -4.13 12.60 2.05
C ASP A 146 -4.18 11.29 1.25
N GLY A 147 -3.01 10.73 0.95
CA GLY A 147 -2.81 9.43 0.34
C GLY A 147 -2.98 8.29 1.36
N TYR A 148 -4.06 8.30 2.13
CA TYR A 148 -4.29 7.32 3.19
C TYR A 148 -4.41 5.90 2.65
N VAL A 149 -4.10 4.92 3.50
CA VAL A 149 -4.38 3.50 3.25
C VAL A 149 -5.59 3.07 4.06
N THR A 150 -6.28 2.01 3.64
CA THR A 150 -7.33 1.37 4.46
C THR A 150 -6.97 -0.05 4.89
N ILE A 151 -5.95 -0.62 4.25
CA ILE A 151 -5.44 -1.96 4.51
C ILE A 151 -3.92 -1.82 4.58
N ASP A 152 -3.37 -2.13 5.74
CA ASP A 152 -1.94 -2.24 6.00
C ASP A 152 -1.54 -3.73 5.96
N ASN A 153 -0.27 -4.00 5.71
CA ASN A 153 0.34 -5.34 5.77
C ASN A 153 1.86 -5.22 5.75
N PHE A 154 2.56 -6.33 5.94
CA PHE A 154 4.02 -6.39 6.00
C PHE A 154 4.62 -7.06 4.75
N ASP A 155 4.11 -6.77 3.54
CA ASP A 155 4.67 -7.29 2.29
C ASP A 155 6.17 -6.99 2.15
N TRP A 156 6.62 -5.82 2.60
CA TRP A 156 8.02 -5.42 2.66
C TRP A 156 8.87 -6.40 3.47
N TYR A 157 8.32 -6.93 4.58
CA TYR A 157 9.04 -7.88 5.42
C TYR A 157 9.02 -9.28 4.80
N ILE A 158 7.92 -9.68 4.16
CA ILE A 158 7.89 -10.92 3.38
C ILE A 158 8.95 -10.86 2.27
N SER A 159 9.06 -9.73 1.56
CA SER A 159 10.11 -9.51 0.57
C SER A 159 11.50 -9.60 1.18
N SER A 160 11.74 -8.98 2.35
CA SER A 160 13.05 -9.01 2.99
C SER A 160 13.48 -10.43 3.39
N LEU A 161 12.55 -11.28 3.84
CA LEU A 161 12.82 -12.69 4.14
C LEU A 161 13.27 -13.47 2.90
N ILE A 162 12.62 -13.25 1.75
CA ILE A 162 12.96 -13.91 0.49
C ILE A 162 14.32 -13.41 -0.02
N THR A 163 14.54 -12.08 -0.03
CA THR A 163 15.81 -11.48 -0.45
C THR A 163 16.95 -11.96 0.44
N LYS A 164 16.79 -11.97 1.77
CA LYS A 164 17.79 -12.47 2.71
C LYS A 164 18.14 -13.94 2.46
N ALA A 165 17.14 -14.79 2.23
CA ALA A 165 17.39 -16.19 1.91
C ALA A 165 18.22 -16.36 0.62
N ALA A 166 17.99 -15.50 -0.38
CA ALA A 166 18.76 -15.50 -1.61
C ALA A 166 20.20 -14.99 -1.41
N GLU A 167 20.39 -13.96 -0.58
CA GLU A 167 21.73 -13.47 -0.19
C GLU A 167 22.54 -14.56 0.52
N GLU A 168 21.88 -15.34 1.37
CA GLU A 168 22.44 -16.51 2.07
C GLU A 168 22.59 -17.74 1.16
N LYS A 169 22.27 -17.63 -0.14
CA LYS A 169 22.34 -18.71 -1.14
C LYS A 169 21.54 -19.96 -0.73
N LYS A 170 20.44 -19.76 -0.01
CA LYS A 170 19.48 -20.83 0.32
C LYS A 170 18.67 -21.18 -0.91
N THR A 171 18.22 -22.43 -1.00
CA THR A 171 17.27 -22.84 -2.04
C THR A 171 15.87 -22.40 -1.63
N ILE A 172 15.26 -21.53 -2.43
CA ILE A 172 13.93 -20.97 -2.18
C ILE A 172 12.91 -21.70 -3.04
N ASN A 173 11.87 -22.24 -2.39
CA ASN A 173 10.69 -22.74 -3.07
C ASN A 173 9.73 -21.57 -3.39
N TYR A 174 9.78 -21.09 -4.63
CA TYR A 174 9.01 -19.91 -5.05
C TYR A 174 7.50 -20.15 -5.09
N GLU A 175 7.02 -21.39 -5.26
CA GLU A 175 5.59 -21.69 -5.20
C GLU A 175 5.06 -21.51 -3.77
N LYS A 176 5.79 -22.01 -2.77
CA LYS A 176 5.45 -21.78 -1.36
C LYS A 176 5.61 -20.32 -0.96
N ALA A 177 6.61 -19.62 -1.50
CA ALA A 177 6.78 -18.18 -1.24
C ALA A 177 5.59 -17.37 -1.78
N ARG A 178 5.13 -17.68 -3.00
CA ARG A 178 3.92 -17.12 -3.60
C ARG A 178 2.70 -17.38 -2.72
N ASP A 179 2.46 -18.64 -2.37
CA ASP A 179 1.28 -19.03 -1.58
C ASP A 179 1.28 -18.35 -0.21
N PHE A 180 2.45 -18.23 0.42
CA PHE A 180 2.64 -17.52 1.68
C PHE A 180 2.36 -16.02 1.55
N TYR A 181 2.89 -15.36 0.51
CA TYR A 181 2.63 -13.95 0.21
C TYR A 181 1.13 -13.69 0.02
N VAL A 182 0.48 -14.45 -0.87
CA VAL A 182 -0.95 -14.29 -1.19
C VAL A 182 -1.81 -14.53 0.05
N LYS A 183 -1.57 -15.60 0.80
CA LYS A 183 -2.33 -15.92 2.02
C LYS A 183 -2.18 -14.83 3.07
N SER A 184 -0.95 -14.40 3.35
CA SER A 184 -0.67 -13.43 4.42
C SER A 184 -1.31 -12.07 4.14
N LEU A 185 -1.21 -11.58 2.90
CA LEU A 185 -1.84 -10.31 2.50
C LEU A 185 -3.36 -10.43 2.45
N TYR A 186 -3.91 -11.55 1.95
CA TYR A 186 -5.36 -11.75 1.91
C TYR A 186 -5.98 -11.79 3.32
N GLU A 187 -5.31 -12.42 4.28
CA GLU A 187 -5.73 -12.42 5.69
C GLU A 187 -5.75 -11.00 6.27
N SER A 188 -4.73 -10.17 6.00
CA SER A 188 -4.74 -8.74 6.36
C SER A 188 -5.88 -7.98 5.67
N ILE A 189 -6.15 -8.24 4.39
CA ILE A 189 -7.25 -7.60 3.64
C ILE A 189 -8.61 -7.89 4.29
N GLU A 190 -8.90 -9.16 4.61
CA GLU A 190 -10.15 -9.55 5.26
C GLU A 190 -10.25 -9.00 6.69
N PHE A 191 -9.13 -8.94 7.42
CA PHE A 191 -9.07 -8.34 8.76
C PHE A 191 -9.48 -6.87 8.75
N TYR A 192 -8.89 -6.05 7.88
CA TYR A 192 -9.22 -4.62 7.79
C TYR A 192 -10.62 -4.39 7.21
N ASP A 193 -11.11 -5.22 6.28
CA ASP A 193 -12.51 -5.19 5.83
C ASP A 193 -13.49 -5.50 6.97
N ALA A 194 -13.16 -6.44 7.87
CA ALA A 194 -13.96 -6.75 9.04
C ALA A 194 -14.02 -5.56 10.03
N ILE A 195 -12.88 -4.91 10.30
CA ILE A 195 -12.84 -3.68 11.11
C ILE A 195 -13.70 -2.59 10.45
N ALA A 196 -13.60 -2.43 9.13
CA ALA A 196 -14.38 -1.45 8.39
C ALA A 196 -15.88 -1.74 8.50
N LYS A 197 -16.32 -2.98 8.33
CA LYS A 197 -17.73 -3.37 8.51
C LYS A 197 -18.22 -3.10 9.93
N LYS A 198 -17.41 -3.38 10.96
CA LYS A 198 -17.78 -3.12 12.36
C LYS A 198 -17.91 -1.62 12.66
N SER A 199 -16.94 -0.84 12.21
CA SER A 199 -16.79 0.59 12.55
C SER A 199 -17.55 1.53 11.60
N LEU A 200 -17.63 1.22 10.31
CA LEU A 200 -18.26 2.03 9.25
C LEU A 200 -19.62 1.49 8.80
N LYS A 201 -20.00 0.28 9.23
CA LYS A 201 -21.22 -0.44 8.80
C LYS A 201 -21.26 -0.78 7.31
N ARG A 202 -20.10 -0.76 6.64
CA ARG A 202 -19.90 -1.13 5.23
C ARG A 202 -18.44 -1.47 4.96
N SER A 203 -18.19 -2.15 3.85
CA SER A 203 -16.87 -2.21 3.22
C SER A 203 -16.64 -0.91 2.43
N PRO A 204 -15.60 -0.11 2.71
CA PRO A 204 -15.22 1.01 1.87
C PRO A 204 -14.56 0.52 0.58
N ARG A 205 -14.41 1.42 -0.39
CA ARG A 205 -13.43 1.19 -1.45
C ARG A 205 -12.05 1.22 -0.82
N HIS A 206 -11.43 0.06 -0.75
CA HIS A 206 -10.19 -0.11 -0.04
C HIS A 206 -9.00 0.41 -0.87
N VAL A 207 -8.05 1.03 -0.19
CA VAL A 207 -6.70 1.35 -0.67
C VAL A 207 -5.74 0.39 0.01
N LEU A 208 -5.13 -0.52 -0.77
CA LEU A 208 -4.13 -1.49 -0.31
C LEU A 208 -2.74 -0.87 -0.36
N LEU A 209 -2.03 -0.92 0.77
CA LEU A 209 -0.61 -0.62 0.84
C LEU A 209 0.20 -1.82 0.33
N LEU A 210 1.11 -1.58 -0.61
CA LEU A 210 2.18 -2.48 -1.03
C LEU A 210 3.44 -1.64 -1.15
N HIS A 211 4.60 -2.26 -1.36
CA HIS A 211 5.83 -1.54 -1.70
C HIS A 211 6.37 -2.01 -3.06
N GLU A 212 7.14 -1.16 -3.75
CA GLU A 212 7.82 -1.51 -5.01
C GLU A 212 8.99 -2.49 -4.75
N ASN A 213 8.69 -3.71 -4.29
CA ASN A 213 9.68 -4.70 -3.84
C ASN A 213 9.68 -5.99 -4.70
N ASP A 214 10.62 -6.90 -4.42
CA ASP A 214 10.80 -8.14 -5.20
C ASP A 214 9.62 -9.09 -5.05
N ALA A 215 9.06 -9.23 -3.84
CA ALA A 215 7.90 -10.11 -3.64
C ALA A 215 6.67 -9.63 -4.41
N ALA A 216 6.41 -8.32 -4.42
CA ALA A 216 5.34 -7.73 -5.22
C ALA A 216 5.59 -7.96 -6.72
N ALA A 217 6.81 -7.76 -7.20
CA ALA A 217 7.17 -7.99 -8.60
C ALA A 217 7.02 -9.46 -9.03
N LEU A 218 7.20 -10.40 -8.10
CA LEU A 218 7.04 -11.83 -8.35
C LEU A 218 5.58 -12.30 -8.25
N PHE A 219 4.79 -11.76 -7.30
CA PHE A 219 3.56 -12.42 -6.85
C PHE A 219 2.30 -11.54 -6.85
N VAL A 220 2.37 -10.25 -7.22
CA VAL A 220 1.19 -9.38 -7.20
C VAL A 220 0.09 -9.87 -8.15
N GLY A 221 0.46 -10.49 -9.28
CA GLY A 221 -0.49 -11.10 -10.21
C GLY A 221 -1.33 -12.19 -9.56
N ASP A 222 -0.70 -13.05 -8.76
CA ASP A 222 -1.37 -14.13 -8.02
C ASP A 222 -2.30 -13.57 -6.93
N LEU A 223 -1.89 -12.52 -6.22
CA LEU A 223 -2.74 -11.83 -5.26
C LEU A 223 -3.99 -11.25 -5.93
N ILE A 224 -3.84 -10.60 -7.09
CA ILE A 224 -4.95 -10.04 -7.86
C ILE A 224 -5.92 -11.14 -8.30
N GLN A 225 -5.40 -12.26 -8.81
CA GLN A 225 -6.22 -13.41 -9.20
C GLN A 225 -6.97 -13.96 -7.99
N HIS A 226 -6.29 -14.11 -6.85
CA HIS A 226 -6.91 -14.58 -5.61
C HIS A 226 -8.05 -13.65 -5.16
N LEU A 227 -7.81 -12.33 -5.12
CA LEU A 227 -8.83 -11.34 -4.77
C LEU A 227 -10.08 -11.45 -5.66
N ARG A 228 -9.90 -11.53 -6.98
CA ARG A 228 -11.03 -11.71 -7.91
C ARG A 228 -11.78 -13.02 -7.68
N SER A 229 -11.06 -14.12 -7.40
CA SER A 229 -11.70 -15.40 -7.06
C SER A 229 -12.55 -15.33 -5.78
N LYS A 230 -12.26 -14.36 -4.90
CA LYS A 230 -13.00 -14.07 -3.65
C LYS A 230 -14.04 -12.95 -3.80
N GLY A 231 -14.36 -12.58 -5.04
CA GLY A 231 -15.39 -11.58 -5.37
C GLY A 231 -14.97 -10.13 -5.16
N TRP A 232 -13.67 -9.86 -4.99
CA TRP A 232 -13.17 -8.50 -4.97
C TRP A 232 -13.05 -7.93 -6.38
N LYS A 233 -13.43 -6.66 -6.54
CA LYS A 233 -13.26 -5.89 -7.74
C LYS A 233 -12.04 -4.99 -7.61
N ILE A 234 -11.08 -5.14 -8.52
CA ILE A 234 -9.95 -4.22 -8.61
C ILE A 234 -10.41 -2.93 -9.29
N ILE A 235 -10.17 -1.79 -8.65
CA ILE A 235 -10.56 -0.45 -9.11
C ILE A 235 -9.35 0.49 -9.14
N SER A 236 -9.48 1.62 -9.84
CA SER A 236 -8.42 2.61 -9.88
C SER A 236 -8.26 3.35 -8.54
N PRO A 237 -7.05 3.83 -8.21
CA PRO A 237 -6.81 4.66 -7.02
C PRO A 237 -7.71 5.91 -6.96
N GLN A 238 -7.95 6.58 -8.08
CA GLN A 238 -8.84 7.75 -8.17
C GLN A 238 -10.29 7.39 -7.83
N GLN A 239 -10.75 6.17 -8.14
CA GLN A 239 -12.07 5.70 -7.72
C GLN A 239 -12.10 5.38 -6.23
N ALA A 240 -11.04 4.75 -5.70
CA ALA A 240 -10.94 4.41 -4.28
C ALA A 240 -10.93 5.66 -3.40
N TYR A 241 -10.11 6.66 -3.73
CA TYR A 241 -10.04 7.93 -3.01
C TYR A 241 -11.29 8.82 -3.14
N LYS A 242 -12.26 8.45 -3.98
CA LYS A 242 -13.60 9.09 -4.02
C LYS A 242 -14.58 8.48 -3.01
N ASP A 243 -14.22 7.41 -2.30
CA ASP A 243 -15.06 6.84 -1.25
C ASP A 243 -15.34 7.88 -0.14
N PRO A 244 -16.55 7.90 0.44
CA PRO A 244 -16.90 8.83 1.52
C PRO A 244 -15.93 8.81 2.73
N ILE A 245 -15.22 7.71 2.97
CA ILE A 245 -14.20 7.59 4.03
C ILE A 245 -13.09 8.64 3.88
N ALA A 246 -12.83 9.15 2.66
CA ALA A 246 -11.87 10.21 2.40
C ALA A 246 -12.19 11.51 3.16
N LYS A 247 -13.47 11.75 3.46
CA LYS A 247 -13.93 12.93 4.23
C LYS A 247 -13.88 12.68 5.74
N SER A 248 -13.68 11.44 6.18
CA SER A 248 -13.71 11.03 7.58
C SER A 248 -12.30 11.00 8.17
N PHE A 249 -11.67 12.17 8.32
CA PHE A 249 -10.39 12.26 9.03
C PHE A 249 -10.64 12.23 10.55
N PRO A 250 -10.26 11.16 11.28
CA PRO A 250 -10.53 11.05 12.71
C PRO A 250 -9.59 11.97 13.51
N ALA A 251 -10.12 12.64 14.53
CA ALA A 251 -9.37 13.54 15.40
C ALA A 251 -8.64 12.77 16.53
N VAL A 252 -7.75 11.85 16.15
CA VAL A 252 -6.92 11.05 17.06
C VAL A 252 -5.46 11.07 16.59
N ALA A 253 -4.50 10.72 17.46
CA ALA A 253 -3.10 10.60 17.05
C ALA A 253 -2.80 9.27 16.33
N PHE A 254 -3.62 8.23 16.55
CA PHE A 254 -3.42 6.91 15.97
C PHE A 254 -3.83 6.84 14.49
N HIS A 255 -2.84 6.89 13.60
CA HIS A 255 -3.03 6.75 12.15
C HIS A 255 -2.17 5.65 11.49
N LYS A 256 -1.23 5.07 12.24
CA LYS A 256 -0.17 4.14 11.77
C LYS A 256 -0.66 2.79 11.22
N GLN A 257 -1.96 2.48 11.27
CA GLN A 257 -2.60 1.26 10.71
C GLN A 257 -3.67 1.62 9.64
N GLY A 258 -3.57 2.82 9.08
CA GLY A 258 -4.49 3.31 8.06
C GLY A 258 -5.82 3.86 8.59
N ARG A 259 -6.62 4.39 7.66
CA ARG A 259 -7.84 5.15 7.93
C ARG A 259 -8.91 4.36 8.66
N VAL A 260 -9.09 3.08 8.30
CA VAL A 260 -10.09 2.20 8.93
C VAL A 260 -9.77 1.99 10.40
N ALA A 261 -8.51 1.67 10.70
CA ALA A 261 -8.03 1.50 12.07
C ALA A 261 -8.13 2.81 12.86
N ALA A 262 -7.72 3.94 12.28
CA ALA A 262 -7.84 5.26 12.90
C ALA A 262 -9.29 5.63 13.27
N ILE A 263 -10.25 5.33 12.39
CA ILE A 263 -11.69 5.55 12.67
C ILE A 263 -12.22 4.58 13.73
N ALA A 264 -11.75 3.33 13.76
CA ALA A 264 -12.13 2.38 14.80
C ALA A 264 -11.57 2.81 16.17
N ASN A 265 -10.32 3.27 16.21
CA ASN A 265 -9.69 3.79 17.42
C ASN A 265 -10.43 5.02 17.98
N SER A 266 -10.86 5.95 17.12
CA SER A 266 -11.66 7.10 17.55
C SER A 266 -13.02 6.74 18.14
N LYS A 267 -13.47 5.49 17.96
CA LYS A 267 -14.68 4.91 18.55
C LYS A 267 -14.39 4.02 19.77
N GLY A 268 -13.16 4.04 20.28
CA GLY A 268 -12.75 3.33 21.49
C GLY A 268 -12.26 1.90 21.28
N VAL A 269 -12.00 1.46 20.02
CA VAL A 269 -11.36 0.16 19.80
C VAL A 269 -9.88 0.23 20.20
N PRO A 270 -9.39 -0.66 21.09
CA PRO A 270 -8.00 -0.66 21.53
C PRO A 270 -7.01 -0.87 20.37
N GLU A 271 -5.86 -0.19 20.40
CA GLU A 271 -4.82 -0.33 19.35
C GLU A 271 -4.38 -1.79 19.12
N ALA A 272 -4.33 -2.60 20.18
CA ALA A 272 -3.95 -4.01 20.11
C ALA A 272 -4.92 -4.87 19.27
N GLU A 273 -6.17 -4.44 19.08
CA GLU A 273 -7.17 -5.11 18.25
C GLU A 273 -7.19 -4.58 16.80
N LEU A 274 -6.36 -3.58 16.48
CA LEU A 274 -6.37 -2.86 15.21
C LEU A 274 -5.19 -3.23 14.30
N ARG A 275 -4.48 -4.30 14.64
CA ARG A 275 -3.32 -4.81 13.90
C ARG A 275 -3.47 -6.30 13.67
N HIS A 276 -3.29 -6.76 12.45
CA HIS A 276 -3.31 -8.18 12.17
C HIS A 276 -2.05 -8.86 12.75
N PRO A 277 -2.10 -10.10 13.26
CA PRO A 277 -0.92 -10.78 13.80
C PRO A 277 0.27 -10.88 12.83
N SER A 278 0.01 -10.90 11.51
CA SER A 278 1.06 -10.91 10.49
C SER A 278 1.80 -9.58 10.33
N GLU A 279 1.32 -8.50 10.92
CA GLU A 279 2.04 -7.22 11.01
C GLU A 279 3.02 -7.22 12.19
N ASN A 280 3.81 -8.30 12.25
CA ASN A 280 4.79 -8.58 13.28
C ASN A 280 5.92 -9.43 12.69
N GLU A 281 7.15 -8.94 12.79
CA GLU A 281 8.32 -9.61 12.23
C GLU A 281 8.58 -10.98 12.85
N THR A 282 8.43 -11.13 14.18
CA THR A 282 8.62 -12.41 14.86
C THR A 282 7.61 -13.44 14.39
N TYR A 283 6.34 -13.05 14.26
CA TYR A 283 5.29 -13.90 13.71
C TYR A 283 5.62 -14.32 12.28
N LEU A 284 5.98 -13.37 11.41
CA LEU A 284 6.28 -13.67 10.01
C LEU A 284 7.51 -14.58 9.86
N ASN A 285 8.56 -14.41 10.67
CA ASN A 285 9.70 -15.34 10.67
C ASN A 285 9.26 -16.78 10.95
N GLN A 286 8.48 -16.97 12.03
CA GLN A 286 8.00 -18.30 12.42
C GLN A 286 7.09 -18.90 11.35
N ALA A 287 6.19 -18.09 10.78
CA ALA A 287 5.28 -18.52 9.74
C ALA A 287 6.01 -18.85 8.43
N PHE A 288 7.04 -18.08 8.06
CA PHE A 288 7.87 -18.30 6.87
C PHE A 288 8.68 -19.61 6.97
N ILE A 289 9.25 -19.89 8.15
CA ILE A 289 9.91 -21.18 8.43
C ILE A 289 8.90 -22.32 8.36
N SER A 290 7.73 -22.16 9.01
CA SER A 290 6.70 -23.19 9.07
C SER A 290 6.10 -23.52 7.70
N ALA A 291 6.04 -22.53 6.80
CA ALA A 291 5.63 -22.73 5.41
C ALA A 291 6.64 -23.57 4.60
N GLY A 292 7.87 -23.76 5.10
CA GLY A 292 8.91 -24.54 4.43
C GLY A 292 9.32 -23.93 3.08
N ILE A 293 9.40 -22.61 3.03
CA ILE A 293 9.80 -21.83 1.84
C ILE A 293 11.28 -22.03 1.55
N ILE A 294 12.09 -22.23 2.59
CA ILE A 294 13.49 -22.62 2.44
C ILE A 294 13.57 -24.14 2.42
N GLU A 295 14.15 -24.68 1.36
CA GLU A 295 14.36 -26.12 1.24
C GLU A 295 15.57 -26.52 2.10
N ASN A 296 15.36 -27.51 2.97
CA ASN A 296 16.46 -28.13 3.70
C ASN A 296 17.21 -29.03 2.70
N LYS A 297 18.51 -28.74 2.52
CA LYS A 297 19.42 -29.63 1.80
C LYS A 297 19.71 -30.89 2.60
#